data_AF-M5BRX2-F1
#
_entry.id   AF-M5BRX2-F1
#
_cell.length_a   1.000
_cell.length_b   1.000
_cell.length_c   1.000
_cell.angle_alpha   90.00
_cell.angle_beta   90.00
_cell.angle_gamma   90.00
#
_symmetry.space_group_name_H-M   'P 1'
#
loop_
_entity.id
_entity.type
_entity.pdbx_description
1 polymer ?
#
loop_
_entity_poly.entity_id
_entity_poly.type
_entity_poly.pdbx_seq_one_letter_code
_entity_poly.pdbx_strand_id
1 'polypeptide(L)'
;MLNLDVLICPVQALPAIPHGATKTLTPLAASTLAWNVVECPVGVVPVTHVHPDKDALPADWLEQVTPGPVIRPLRDNVVEVQVEPSRMIERAVYGSGTRLLQPLDEPVPVYDAELMKGLPVGVQIVGKPWEDEKVIYVMEVLDEALGERKPGFGPNANENWKASKF
;
A
#
# COMPACT_ATOMS: atom_id res chain seq x y z
N MET A 1 21.58 15.15 3.04
CA MET A 1 20.21 14.64 3.28
C MET A 1 19.45 14.68 1.96
N LEU A 2 18.59 13.71 1.69
CA LEU A 2 17.67 13.78 0.54
C LEU A 2 16.70 14.94 0.79
N ASN A 3 16.63 15.90 -0.14
CA ASN A 3 15.74 17.06 -0.02
C ASN A 3 14.34 16.70 -0.51
N LEU A 4 13.63 15.89 0.28
CA LEU A 4 12.26 15.43 -0.02
C LEU A 4 11.24 16.23 0.81
N ASP A 5 10.12 16.56 0.18
CA ASP A 5 8.98 17.24 0.82
C ASP A 5 8.01 16.24 1.45
N VAL A 6 7.72 15.14 0.74
CA VAL A 6 6.85 14.04 1.18
C VAL A 6 7.34 12.70 0.63
N LEU A 7 6.86 11.60 1.19
CA LEU A 7 6.99 10.25 0.61
C LEU A 7 5.62 9.74 0.17
N ILE A 8 5.54 9.23 -1.07
CA ILE A 8 4.38 8.48 -1.55
C ILE A 8 4.75 7.01 -1.58
N CYS A 9 3.95 6.16 -0.92
CA CYS A 9 4.23 4.72 -0.86
C CYS A 9 2.94 3.89 -0.69
N PRO A 10 3.00 2.56 -0.83
CA PRO A 10 1.85 1.69 -0.63
C PRO A 10 1.36 1.73 0.83
N VAL A 11 0.04 1.68 1.05
CA VAL A 11 -0.54 1.59 2.40
C VAL A 11 -0.28 0.21 3.01
N GLN A 12 -0.61 -0.84 2.28
CA GLN A 12 -0.39 -2.24 2.62
C GLN A 12 -0.45 -3.09 1.34
N ALA A 13 -0.07 -4.36 1.44
CA ALA A 13 -0.02 -5.28 0.30
C ALA A 13 -1.41 -5.77 -0.19
N LEU A 14 -2.45 -5.60 0.63
CA LEU A 14 -3.80 -6.08 0.33
C LEU A 14 -4.83 -4.94 0.32
N PRO A 15 -5.92 -5.07 -0.44
CA PRO A 15 -7.13 -4.27 -0.23
C PRO A 15 -7.81 -4.69 1.10
N ALA A 16 -9.13 -4.50 1.22
CA ALA A 16 -9.86 -4.95 2.41
C ALA A 16 -9.67 -6.47 2.63
N ILE A 17 -9.11 -6.82 3.79
CA ILE A 17 -8.77 -8.20 4.13
C ILE A 17 -10.06 -8.95 4.54
N PRO A 18 -10.23 -10.22 4.14
CA PRO A 18 -11.33 -11.07 4.61
C PRO A 18 -11.41 -11.12 6.15
N HIS A 19 -12.62 -11.22 6.67
CA HIS A 19 -12.85 -11.32 8.11
C HIS A 19 -12.05 -12.48 8.73
N GLY A 20 -11.44 -12.21 9.89
CA GLY A 20 -10.63 -13.19 10.63
C GLY A 20 -9.18 -13.28 10.19
N ALA A 21 -8.80 -12.91 8.96
CA ALA A 21 -7.43 -13.07 8.49
C ALA A 21 -6.43 -12.09 9.14
N THR A 22 -6.88 -10.99 9.75
CA THR A 22 -6.01 -10.08 10.52
C THR A 22 -5.38 -10.73 11.75
N LYS A 23 -5.92 -11.83 12.29
CA LYS A 23 -5.34 -12.52 13.45
C LYS A 23 -3.95 -13.11 13.15
N THR A 24 -3.66 -13.35 11.88
CA THR A 24 -2.48 -14.09 11.42
C THR A 24 -1.60 -13.29 10.47
N LEU A 25 -2.18 -12.27 9.83
CA LEU A 25 -1.52 -11.34 8.94
C LEU A 25 -1.23 -9.98 9.58
N THR A 26 -1.04 -9.94 10.91
CA THR A 26 -0.58 -8.74 11.63
C THR A 26 0.64 -8.05 11.01
N PRO A 27 1.63 -8.76 10.41
CA PRO A 27 2.76 -8.12 9.74
C PRO A 27 2.38 -7.18 8.59
N LEU A 28 1.19 -7.27 8.01
CA LEU A 28 0.71 -6.33 6.99
C LEU A 28 0.60 -4.89 7.50
N ALA A 29 0.48 -4.70 8.82
CA ALA A 29 0.48 -3.38 9.44
C ALA A 29 1.88 -2.74 9.53
N ALA A 30 2.96 -3.43 9.14
CA ALA A 30 4.31 -2.91 9.28
C ALA A 30 4.52 -1.57 8.53
N SER A 31 3.95 -1.44 7.34
CA SER A 31 4.06 -0.22 6.50
C SER A 31 3.38 1.00 7.12
N THR A 32 2.35 0.82 7.96
CA THR A 32 1.63 1.91 8.61
C THR A 32 2.16 2.18 10.03
N LEU A 33 2.53 1.13 10.76
CA LEU A 33 3.13 1.24 12.09
C LEU A 33 4.48 1.97 12.06
N ALA A 34 5.25 1.83 10.98
CA ALA A 34 6.53 2.51 10.83
C ALA A 34 6.43 4.02 11.08
N TRP A 35 5.36 4.66 10.61
CA TRP A 35 5.17 6.10 10.71
C TRP A 35 4.75 6.56 12.11
N ASN A 36 4.08 5.69 12.86
CA ASN A 36 3.82 5.94 14.29
C ASN A 36 5.12 5.96 15.09
N VAL A 37 6.08 5.10 14.75
CA VAL A 37 7.38 5.02 15.46
C VAL A 37 8.24 6.25 15.19
N VAL A 38 8.21 6.80 13.97
CA VAL A 38 8.98 7.98 13.60
C VAL A 38 8.22 9.30 13.76
N GLU A 39 7.01 9.25 14.33
CA GLU A 39 6.15 10.41 14.59
C GLU A 39 5.91 11.29 13.35
N CYS A 40 5.68 10.65 12.20
CA CYS A 40 5.36 11.34 10.95
C CYS A 40 3.84 11.43 10.73
N PRO A 41 3.31 12.59 10.28
CA PRO A 41 1.94 12.68 9.81
C PRO A 41 1.76 11.89 8.51
N VAL A 42 0.63 11.19 8.39
CA VAL A 42 0.30 10.36 7.23
C VAL A 42 -1.13 10.56 6.80
N GLY A 43 -1.33 10.79 5.51
CA GLY A 43 -2.62 10.79 4.83
C GLY A 43 -2.75 9.60 3.90
N VAL A 44 -3.97 9.10 3.66
CA VAL A 44 -4.24 8.02 2.71
C VAL A 44 -5.23 8.50 1.65
N VAL A 45 -4.87 8.33 0.38
CA VAL A 45 -5.72 8.67 -0.76
C VAL A 45 -6.04 7.39 -1.54
N PRO A 46 -7.32 7.05 -1.76
CA PRO A 46 -7.70 5.96 -2.65
C PRO A 46 -7.44 6.37 -4.10
N VAL A 47 -6.67 5.56 -4.81
CA VAL A 47 -6.15 5.89 -6.15
C VAL A 47 -6.74 5.03 -7.26
N THR A 48 -7.10 3.78 -6.96
CA THR A 48 -7.65 2.85 -7.95
C THR A 48 -8.53 1.80 -7.29
N HIS A 49 -9.05 0.87 -8.09
CA HIS A 49 -9.70 -0.34 -7.61
C HIS A 49 -8.98 -1.57 -8.14
N VAL A 50 -9.13 -2.69 -7.43
CA VAL A 50 -8.66 -3.99 -7.89
C VAL A 50 -9.33 -4.37 -9.21
N HIS A 51 -8.52 -4.76 -10.18
CA HIS A 51 -8.90 -5.20 -11.50
C HIS A 51 -8.30 -6.58 -11.78
N PRO A 52 -9.11 -7.65 -11.92
CA PRO A 52 -8.60 -9.02 -12.04
C PRO A 52 -7.58 -9.20 -13.17
N ASP A 53 -7.84 -8.64 -14.35
CA ASP A 53 -6.92 -8.77 -15.49
C ASP A 53 -5.54 -8.12 -15.28
N LYS A 54 -5.42 -7.17 -14.35
CA LYS A 54 -4.17 -6.44 -14.08
C LYS A 54 -3.47 -6.90 -12.81
N ASP A 55 -4.27 -7.34 -11.83
CA ASP A 55 -3.78 -7.67 -10.50
C ASP A 55 -3.74 -9.18 -10.25
N ALA A 56 -4.12 -10.01 -11.24
CA ALA A 56 -3.90 -11.45 -11.18
C ALA A 56 -2.41 -11.79 -11.02
N LEU A 57 -2.12 -12.69 -10.10
CA LEU A 57 -0.76 -13.17 -9.89
C LEU A 57 -0.36 -14.16 -10.99
N PRO A 58 0.88 -14.07 -11.49
CA PRO A 58 1.41 -15.10 -12.37
C PRO A 58 1.59 -16.42 -11.61
N ALA A 59 1.55 -17.54 -12.33
CA ALA A 59 1.61 -18.87 -11.74
C ALA A 59 2.92 -19.13 -10.97
N ASP A 60 4.00 -18.44 -11.32
CA ASP A 60 5.33 -18.53 -10.72
C ASP A 60 5.59 -17.48 -9.62
N TRP A 61 4.56 -16.74 -9.16
CA TRP A 61 4.71 -15.63 -8.20
C TRP A 61 5.63 -15.93 -7.01
N LEU A 62 5.44 -17.09 -6.36
CA LEU A 62 6.21 -17.49 -5.17
C LEU A 62 7.68 -17.86 -5.46
N GLU A 63 8.05 -17.97 -6.73
CA GLU A 63 9.39 -18.33 -7.20
C GLU A 63 10.17 -17.09 -7.69
N GLN A 64 9.52 -15.94 -7.79
CA GLN A 64 10.13 -14.72 -8.31
C GLN A 64 11.09 -14.05 -7.30
N VAL A 65 12.19 -13.50 -7.82
CA VAL A 65 13.09 -12.61 -7.10
C VAL A 65 12.95 -11.22 -7.68
N THR A 66 12.49 -10.27 -6.87
CA THR A 66 12.24 -8.91 -7.33
C THR A 66 13.49 -8.04 -7.11
N PRO A 67 13.90 -7.21 -8.10
CA PRO A 67 14.87 -6.16 -7.85
C PRO A 67 14.36 -5.27 -6.72
N GLY A 68 15.14 -5.15 -5.65
CA GLY A 68 14.77 -4.27 -4.54
C GLY A 68 15.00 -2.80 -4.88
N PRO A 69 14.69 -1.90 -3.93
CA PRO A 69 14.83 -0.46 -4.16
C PRO A 69 16.29 -0.12 -4.47
N VAL A 70 16.47 0.72 -5.49
CA VAL A 70 17.76 1.34 -5.79
C VAL A 70 18.01 2.43 -4.75
N ILE A 71 18.89 2.16 -3.78
CA ILE A 71 19.25 3.14 -2.77
C ILE A 71 20.36 4.02 -3.35
N ARG A 72 20.08 5.32 -3.47
CA ARG A 72 21.08 6.35 -3.79
C ARG A 72 21.47 7.08 -2.51
N PRO A 73 22.43 6.56 -1.72
CA PRO A 73 23.01 7.32 -0.62
C PRO A 73 23.60 8.65 -1.11
N LEU A 74 23.88 9.56 -0.19
CA LEU A 74 24.34 10.95 -0.45
C LEU A 74 25.67 11.08 -1.22
N ARG A 75 26.28 9.97 -1.64
CA ARG A 75 27.51 9.89 -2.45
C ARG A 75 27.18 9.08 -3.69
N ASP A 76 27.80 9.36 -4.84
CA ASP A 76 27.51 8.80 -6.19
C ASP A 76 27.51 7.25 -6.33
N ASN A 77 27.55 6.50 -5.24
CA ASN A 77 27.39 5.06 -5.20
C ASN A 77 25.91 4.70 -5.29
N VAL A 78 25.53 3.99 -6.34
CA VAL A 78 24.24 3.31 -6.43
C VAL A 78 24.38 1.95 -5.77
N VAL A 79 23.56 1.66 -4.75
CA VAL A 79 23.46 0.32 -4.17
C VAL A 79 22.14 -0.28 -4.62
N GLU A 80 22.22 -1.25 -5.52
CA GLU A 80 21.08 -2.11 -5.84
C GLU A 80 20.99 -3.18 -4.75
N VAL A 81 19.89 -3.16 -4.01
CA VAL A 81 19.62 -4.18 -2.98
C VAL A 81 18.78 -5.26 -3.65
N GLN A 82 19.27 -6.49 -3.67
CA GLN A 82 18.39 -7.63 -3.95
C GLN A 82 17.61 -7.94 -2.67
N VAL A 83 16.28 -7.92 -2.77
CA VAL A 83 15.41 -8.20 -1.64
C VAL A 83 14.75 -9.54 -1.89
N GLU A 84 15.07 -10.54 -1.06
CA GLU A 84 14.32 -11.78 -1.02
C GLU A 84 13.06 -11.57 -0.19
N PRO A 85 11.86 -11.73 -0.76
CA PRO A 85 10.62 -11.59 0.00
C PRO A 85 10.51 -12.71 1.04
N SER A 86 9.79 -12.43 2.13
CA SER A 86 9.57 -13.43 3.17
C SER A 86 8.70 -14.56 2.66
N ARG A 87 9.30 -15.73 2.41
CA ARG A 87 8.57 -16.93 1.94
C ARG A 87 7.38 -17.31 2.83
N MET A 88 7.48 -17.05 4.13
CA MET A 88 6.40 -17.31 5.08
C MET A 88 5.21 -16.37 4.84
N ILE A 89 5.47 -15.07 4.67
CA ILE A 89 4.41 -14.06 4.46
C ILE A 89 3.85 -14.17 3.04
N GLU A 90 4.69 -14.31 2.03
CA GLU A 90 4.27 -14.51 0.63
C GLU A 90 3.33 -15.71 0.50
N ARG A 91 3.68 -16.85 1.10
CA ARG A 91 2.79 -18.03 1.12
C ARG A 91 1.51 -17.79 1.93
N ALA A 92 1.56 -17.02 3.01
CA ALA A 92 0.38 -16.72 3.81
C ALA A 92 -0.61 -15.79 3.10
N VAL A 93 -0.10 -14.85 2.30
CA VAL A 93 -0.90 -13.86 1.59
C VAL A 93 -1.39 -14.40 0.24
N TYR A 94 -0.47 -14.97 -0.55
CA TYR A 94 -0.71 -15.30 -1.96
C TYR A 94 -0.67 -16.80 -2.26
N GLY A 95 -0.21 -17.65 -1.33
CA GLY A 95 -0.11 -19.09 -1.53
C GLY A 95 -1.44 -19.82 -1.30
N SER A 96 -1.71 -20.83 -2.14
CA SER A 96 -2.78 -21.81 -1.90
C SER A 96 -2.27 -22.93 -1.00
N GLY A 97 -2.69 -22.97 0.26
CA GLY A 97 -2.30 -24.02 1.19
C GLY A 97 -2.95 -23.90 2.57
N THR A 98 -2.92 -24.99 3.33
CA THR A 98 -3.35 -25.01 4.74
C THR A 98 -2.56 -23.96 5.51
N ARG A 99 -3.22 -22.88 5.95
CA ARG A 99 -2.52 -21.73 6.52
C ARG A 99 -1.87 -22.16 7.83
N LEU A 100 -0.59 -21.85 7.97
CA LEU A 100 0.20 -22.18 9.17
C LEU A 100 -0.33 -21.50 10.45
N LEU A 101 -1.15 -20.46 10.28
CA LEU A 101 -1.63 -19.61 11.37
C LEU A 101 -3.16 -19.58 11.51
N GLN A 102 -3.94 -20.14 10.57
CA GLN A 102 -5.40 -20.28 10.71
C GLN A 102 -5.95 -21.45 9.89
N PRO A 103 -6.68 -22.40 10.51
CA PRO A 103 -7.61 -23.22 9.76
C PRO A 103 -8.78 -22.31 9.37
N LEU A 104 -8.74 -21.70 8.19
CA LEU A 104 -10.00 -21.41 7.51
C LEU A 104 -10.58 -22.76 7.08
N ASP A 105 -11.90 -22.88 7.03
CA ASP A 105 -12.59 -24.13 6.66
C ASP A 105 -12.15 -24.65 5.27
N GLU A 106 -11.60 -23.77 4.42
CA GLU A 106 -10.96 -24.09 3.14
C GLU A 106 -9.62 -23.35 2.93
N PRO A 107 -8.59 -24.00 2.35
CA PRO A 107 -7.27 -23.42 2.11
C PRO A 107 -7.29 -22.47 0.90
N VAL A 108 -7.90 -21.30 1.05
CA VAL A 108 -7.91 -20.24 0.02
C VAL A 108 -6.80 -19.23 0.33
N PRO A 109 -6.03 -18.73 -0.67
CA PRO A 109 -5.14 -17.59 -0.47
C PRO A 109 -5.93 -16.39 0.09
N VAL A 110 -5.26 -15.51 0.84
CA VAL A 110 -5.95 -14.32 1.37
C VAL A 110 -6.20 -13.33 0.26
N TYR A 111 -5.26 -13.20 -0.66
CA TYR A 111 -5.43 -12.44 -1.89
C TYR A 111 -6.12 -13.28 -2.97
N ASP A 112 -7.18 -12.75 -3.55
CA ASP A 112 -7.81 -13.28 -4.74
C ASP A 112 -8.36 -12.10 -5.55
N ALA A 113 -7.83 -11.90 -6.76
CA ALA A 113 -8.15 -10.74 -7.58
C ALA A 113 -9.61 -10.74 -8.06
N GLU A 114 -10.23 -11.91 -8.23
CA GLU A 114 -11.64 -12.04 -8.63
C GLU A 114 -12.56 -11.73 -7.45
N LEU A 115 -12.29 -12.29 -6.27
CA LEU A 115 -13.08 -12.03 -5.06
C LEU A 115 -12.94 -10.58 -4.58
N MET A 116 -11.77 -9.97 -4.81
CA MET A 116 -11.47 -8.59 -4.39
C MET A 116 -11.78 -7.55 -5.47
N LYS A 117 -12.34 -7.95 -6.61
CA LYS A 117 -12.65 -7.07 -7.73
C LYS A 117 -13.44 -5.84 -7.27
N GLY A 118 -12.96 -4.66 -7.66
CA GLY A 118 -13.64 -3.41 -7.35
C GLY A 118 -13.46 -2.94 -5.91
N LEU A 119 -12.63 -3.58 -5.08
CA LEU A 119 -12.22 -3.01 -3.80
C LEU A 119 -11.25 -1.84 -4.01
N PRO A 120 -11.32 -0.78 -3.19
CA PRO A 120 -10.45 0.37 -3.31
C PRO A 120 -9.00 0.03 -2.92
N VAL A 121 -8.05 0.60 -3.64
CA VAL A 121 -6.61 0.56 -3.37
C VAL A 121 -6.12 1.98 -3.19
N GLY A 122 -5.37 2.23 -2.11
CA GLY A 122 -4.86 3.55 -1.76
C GLY A 122 -3.36 3.61 -1.63
N VAL A 123 -2.85 4.84 -1.62
CA VAL A 123 -1.45 5.16 -1.32
C VAL A 123 -1.38 6.03 -0.08
N GLN A 124 -0.26 5.94 0.64
CA GLN A 124 0.02 6.79 1.79
C GLN A 124 0.94 7.94 1.39
N ILE A 125 0.65 9.12 1.92
CA ILE A 125 1.42 10.35 1.80
C ILE A 125 2.00 10.63 3.18
N VAL A 126 3.31 10.57 3.31
CA VAL A 126 4.02 10.74 4.60
C VAL A 126 4.76 12.07 4.59
N GLY A 127 4.45 12.92 5.56
CA GLY A 127 5.14 14.19 5.78
C GLY A 127 6.28 14.08 6.78
N LYS A 128 6.99 15.19 7.00
CA LYS A 128 7.89 15.32 8.15
C LYS A 128 7.08 15.59 9.42
N PRO A 129 7.64 15.34 10.61
CA PRO A 129 6.98 15.68 11.86
C PRO A 129 6.48 17.13 11.84
N TRP A 130 5.23 17.33 12.26
CA TRP A 130 4.55 18.65 12.35
C TRP A 130 4.22 19.32 11.00
N GLU A 131 4.23 18.59 9.89
CA GLU A 131 3.86 19.12 8.56
C GLU A 131 2.51 18.57 8.04
N ASP A 132 1.52 18.41 8.92
CA ASP A 132 0.18 17.88 8.62
C ASP A 132 -0.52 18.65 7.48
N GLU A 133 -0.39 19.98 7.45
CA GLU A 133 -0.97 20.84 6.40
C GLU A 133 -0.36 20.54 5.04
N LYS A 134 0.95 20.22 4.99
CA LYS A 134 1.62 19.84 3.75
C LYS A 134 1.14 18.47 3.27
N VAL A 135 0.91 17.53 4.18
CA VAL A 135 0.33 16.22 3.84
C VAL A 135 -1.05 16.41 3.22
N ILE A 136 -1.91 17.20 3.86
CA ILE A 136 -3.26 17.54 3.37
C ILE A 136 -3.20 18.18 1.97
N TYR A 137 -2.33 19.17 1.78
CA TYR A 137 -2.16 19.82 0.48
C TYR A 137 -1.73 18.84 -0.61
N VAL A 138 -0.76 17.97 -0.31
CA VAL A 138 -0.30 16.95 -1.27
C VAL A 138 -1.40 15.93 -1.57
N MET A 139 -2.26 15.59 -0.61
CA MET A 139 -3.40 14.72 -0.88
C MET A 139 -4.33 15.34 -1.93
N GLU A 140 -4.59 16.65 -1.87
CA GLU A 140 -5.37 17.38 -2.90
C GLU A 140 -4.64 17.36 -4.25
N VAL A 141 -3.34 17.67 -4.28
CA VAL A 141 -2.55 17.66 -5.52
C VAL A 141 -2.56 16.26 -6.17
N LEU A 142 -2.46 15.20 -5.37
CA LEU A 142 -2.55 13.83 -5.86
C LEU A 142 -3.95 13.51 -6.38
N ASP A 143 -4.99 13.94 -5.66
CA ASP A 143 -6.39 13.77 -6.03
C ASP A 143 -6.70 14.44 -7.39
N GLU A 144 -6.21 15.66 -7.60
CA GLU A 144 -6.29 16.39 -8.86
C GLU A 144 -5.52 15.68 -9.99
N ALA A 145 -4.31 15.19 -9.70
CA ALA A 145 -3.47 14.49 -10.68
C ALA A 145 -4.07 13.16 -11.16
N LEU A 146 -4.89 12.50 -10.32
CA LEU A 146 -5.63 11.30 -10.69
C LEU A 146 -6.82 11.57 -11.61
N GLY A 147 -7.26 12.83 -11.71
CA GLY A 147 -8.34 13.26 -12.59
C GLY A 147 -9.74 12.78 -12.18
N GLU A 148 -10.67 12.82 -13.13
CA GLU A 148 -12.06 12.43 -12.93
C GLU A 148 -12.19 10.94 -12.56
N ARG A 149 -12.85 10.68 -11.43
CA ARG A 149 -13.09 9.34 -10.88
C ARG A 149 -14.58 9.11 -10.66
N LYS A 150 -14.93 7.87 -10.31
CA LYS A 150 -16.33 7.50 -10.00
C LYS A 150 -16.88 8.41 -8.89
N PRO A 151 -18.15 8.84 -8.97
CA PRO A 151 -18.79 9.60 -7.89
C PRO A 151 -18.67 8.88 -6.55
N GLY A 152 -18.35 9.60 -5.48
CA GLY A 152 -18.15 9.03 -4.15
C GLY A 152 -16.79 8.35 -3.90
N PHE A 153 -15.83 8.44 -4.83
CA PHE A 153 -14.47 7.91 -4.68
C PHE A 153 -13.38 9.00 -4.66
N GLY A 154 -12.66 9.12 -3.54
CA GLY A 154 -11.60 10.10 -3.32
C GLY A 154 -11.91 11.11 -2.20
N PRO A 155 -10.88 11.81 -1.67
CA PRO A 155 -11.04 12.88 -0.67
C PRO A 155 -12.14 13.90 -1.02
N ASN A 156 -12.23 14.29 -2.28
CA ASN A 156 -13.15 15.34 -2.76
C ASN A 156 -14.47 14.80 -3.31
N ALA A 157 -14.79 13.53 -3.08
CA ALA A 157 -15.87 12.89 -3.81
C ALA A 157 -17.28 13.23 -3.31
N ASN A 158 -17.39 13.73 -2.07
CA ASN A 158 -18.68 14.04 -1.43
C ASN A 158 -18.84 15.52 -1.06
N GLU A 159 -17.79 16.33 -1.19
CA GLU A 159 -17.80 17.76 -0.87
C GLU A 159 -16.87 18.53 -1.82
N ASN A 160 -17.20 19.79 -2.12
CA ASN A 160 -16.26 20.74 -2.74
C ASN A 160 -15.22 21.21 -1.71
N TRP A 161 -14.59 20.27 -1.00
CA TRP A 161 -13.51 20.60 -0.09
C TRP A 161 -12.28 20.97 -0.92
N LYS A 162 -11.71 22.13 -0.64
CA LYS A 162 -10.41 22.56 -1.18
C LYS A 162 -9.57 22.94 0.01
N ALA A 163 -8.33 22.47 0.10
CA ALA A 163 -7.46 22.92 1.18
C ALA A 163 -7.33 24.45 1.05
N SER A 164 -7.62 25.15 2.14
CA SER A 164 -7.48 26.61 2.17
C SER A 164 -6.04 26.96 1.83
N LYS A 165 -5.83 27.74 0.77
CA LYS A 165 -4.51 28.24 0.38
C LYS A 165 -3.88 28.93 1.60
N PHE A 166 -2.83 28.34 2.14
CA PHE A 166 -1.98 28.95 3.17
C PHE A 166 -1.02 29.95 2.54
#